data_AF-A0A7X8LG89-F1
#
_entry.id   AF-A0A7X8LG89-F1
#
_cell.length_a   1.000
_cell.length_b   1.000
_cell.length_c   1.000
_cell.angle_alpha   90.00
_cell.angle_beta   90.00
_cell.angle_gamma   90.00
#
_symmetry.space_group_name_H-M   'P 1'
#
loop_
_entity.id
_entity.type
_entity.pdbx_description
1 polymer ?
#
loop_
_entity_poly.entity_id
_entity_poly.type
_entity_poly.pdbx_seq_one_letter_code
_entity_poly.pdbx_strand_id
1 'polypeptide(L)'
;ADALCELARFDEAVLLLNEVISRYPESDWVTPAWGRKGDALFSLGVDNPERFNEAMEAYSKMLARRDITPTAALQGEFKIGRCLEKLKQADDAIDHYYTKVVLPFERSQGDQFHNDAAVWFARAAFNAADLLVQKGNHAAATRLLRRVIDADVPGRSEARQRLQRLEQLQR
;
A
#
# COMPACT_ATOMS: atom_id res chain seq x y z
N ALA A 1 -3.60 -12.49 -17.70
CA ALA A 1 -3.56 -11.14 -17.10
C ALA A 1 -2.13 -10.72 -16.74
N ASP A 2 -1.27 -11.58 -16.15
CA ASP A 2 0.10 -11.20 -15.73
C ASP A 2 0.92 -10.69 -16.90
N ALA A 3 0.97 -11.49 -17.96
CA ALA A 3 1.63 -11.13 -19.19
C ALA A 3 1.10 -9.84 -19.84
N LEU A 4 -0.15 -9.42 -19.60
CA LEU A 4 -0.68 -8.17 -20.18
C LEU A 4 -0.30 -6.95 -19.35
N CYS A 5 -0.27 -7.06 -18.02
CA CYS A 5 0.30 -6.02 -17.16
C CYS A 5 1.79 -5.84 -17.45
N GLU A 6 2.52 -6.93 -17.71
CA GLU A 6 3.93 -6.88 -18.12
C GLU A 6 4.15 -6.25 -19.51
N LEU A 7 3.14 -6.34 -20.40
CA LEU A 7 3.14 -5.69 -21.71
C LEU A 7 2.52 -4.27 -21.71
N ALA A 8 2.25 -3.69 -20.53
CA ALA A 8 1.58 -2.40 -20.33
C ALA A 8 0.18 -2.28 -20.97
N ARG A 9 -0.48 -3.41 -21.26
CA ARG A 9 -1.84 -3.50 -21.81
C ARG A 9 -2.87 -3.52 -20.67
N PHE A 10 -2.88 -2.46 -19.87
CA PHE A 10 -3.63 -2.41 -18.63
C PHE A 10 -5.15 -2.40 -18.83
N ASP A 11 -5.67 -1.73 -19.85
CA ASP A 11 -7.12 -1.73 -20.14
C ASP A 11 -7.62 -3.15 -20.46
N GLU A 12 -6.86 -3.92 -21.23
CA GLU A 12 -7.20 -5.31 -21.55
C GLU A 12 -7.08 -6.22 -20.34
N ALA A 13 -6.09 -5.97 -19.47
CA ALA A 13 -5.99 -6.66 -18.20
C ALA A 13 -7.25 -6.42 -17.34
N VAL A 14 -7.74 -5.18 -17.26
CA VAL A 14 -8.97 -4.84 -16.53
C VAL A 14 -10.18 -5.59 -17.10
N LEU A 15 -10.34 -5.68 -18.42
CA LEU A 15 -11.43 -6.43 -19.05
C LEU A 15 -11.39 -7.93 -18.70
N LEU A 16 -10.22 -8.57 -18.79
CA LEU A 16 -10.09 -9.98 -18.43
C LEU A 16 -10.31 -10.24 -16.93
N LEU A 17 -9.86 -9.33 -16.07
CA LEU A 17 -10.06 -9.45 -14.64
C LEU A 17 -11.54 -9.28 -14.26
N ASN A 18 -12.26 -8.37 -14.94
CA ASN A 18 -13.72 -8.25 -14.80
C ASN A 18 -14.41 -9.56 -15.17
N GLU A 19 -13.97 -10.23 -16.24
CA GLU A 19 -14.54 -11.51 -16.64
C GLU A 19 -14.35 -12.59 -15.56
N VAL A 20 -13.15 -12.68 -14.97
CA VAL A 20 -12.88 -13.61 -13.86
C VAL A 20 -13.81 -13.33 -12.67
N ILE A 21 -13.92 -12.06 -12.28
CA ILE A 21 -14.75 -11.61 -11.16
C ILE A 21 -16.23 -11.92 -11.40
N SER A 22 -16.72 -11.69 -12.62
CA SER A 22 -18.15 -11.82 -12.94
C SER A 22 -18.57 -13.26 -13.23
N ARG A 23 -17.75 -14.04 -13.94
CA ARG A 23 -18.12 -15.41 -14.34
C ARG A 23 -17.81 -16.45 -13.26
N TYR A 24 -16.83 -16.19 -12.41
CA TYR A 24 -16.37 -17.14 -11.40
C TYR A 24 -16.34 -16.52 -9.99
N PRO A 25 -17.45 -15.93 -9.49
CA PRO A 25 -17.46 -15.10 -8.28
C PRO A 25 -17.10 -15.85 -6.97
N GLU A 26 -17.17 -17.18 -6.98
CA GLU A 26 -16.82 -18.07 -5.86
C GLU A 26 -15.43 -18.69 -6.00
N SER A 27 -14.70 -18.41 -7.08
CA SER A 27 -13.36 -18.94 -7.29
C SER A 27 -12.32 -18.25 -6.40
N ASP A 28 -11.32 -19.02 -5.96
CA ASP A 28 -10.13 -18.52 -5.26
C ASP A 28 -9.36 -17.44 -6.07
N TRP A 29 -9.60 -17.34 -7.38
CA TRP A 29 -9.01 -16.32 -8.24
C TRP A 29 -9.64 -14.94 -8.07
N VAL A 30 -10.80 -14.81 -7.43
CA VAL A 30 -11.53 -13.53 -7.34
C VAL A 30 -10.80 -12.51 -6.48
N THR A 31 -10.26 -12.92 -5.33
CA THR A 31 -9.52 -12.01 -4.45
C THR A 31 -8.24 -11.49 -5.11
N PRO A 32 -7.37 -12.36 -5.67
CA PRO A 32 -6.26 -11.90 -6.51
C PRO A 32 -6.72 -11.04 -7.70
N ALA A 33 -7.83 -11.39 -8.37
CA ALA A 33 -8.30 -10.65 -9.53
C ALA A 33 -8.68 -9.20 -9.18
N TRP A 34 -9.35 -8.97 -8.04
CA TRP A 34 -9.63 -7.62 -7.55
C TRP A 34 -8.36 -6.82 -7.27
N GLY A 35 -7.39 -7.41 -6.57
CA GLY A 35 -6.11 -6.75 -6.30
C GLY A 35 -5.38 -6.36 -7.58
N ARG A 36 -5.35 -7.27 -8.56
CA ARG A 36 -4.68 -7.05 -9.84
C ARG A 36 -5.42 -6.07 -10.75
N LYS A 37 -6.74 -6.01 -10.63
CA LYS A 37 -7.56 -5.00 -11.32
C LYS A 37 -7.19 -3.62 -10.77
N GLY A 38 -7.06 -3.51 -9.44
CA GLY A 38 -6.54 -2.30 -8.80
C GLY A 38 -5.15 -1.91 -9.31
N ASP A 39 -4.22 -2.86 -9.47
CA ASP A 39 -2.87 -2.57 -9.97
C ASP A 39 -2.87 -2.04 -11.41
N ALA A 40 -3.70 -2.63 -12.27
CA ALA A 40 -3.86 -2.19 -13.66
C ALA A 40 -4.48 -0.78 -13.72
N LEU A 41 -5.54 -0.53 -12.93
CA LEU A 41 -6.18 0.79 -12.84
C LEU A 41 -5.24 1.84 -12.26
N PHE A 42 -4.44 1.50 -11.24
CA PHE A 42 -3.43 2.39 -10.69
C PHE A 42 -2.40 2.80 -11.75
N SER A 43 -2.00 1.85 -12.61
CA SER A 43 -1.05 2.12 -13.70
C SER A 43 -1.67 3.06 -14.75
N LEU A 44 -2.95 2.87 -15.10
CA LEU A 44 -3.71 3.78 -15.97
C LEU A 44 -3.94 5.17 -15.34
N GLY A 45 -3.88 5.26 -14.01
CA GLY A 45 -4.04 6.50 -13.24
C GLY A 45 -3.03 7.59 -13.59
N VAL A 46 -1.86 7.21 -14.10
CA VAL A 46 -0.80 8.16 -14.47
C VAL A 46 -1.29 9.16 -15.51
N ASP A 47 -2.04 8.69 -16.51
CA ASP A 47 -2.58 9.52 -17.60
C ASP A 47 -4.03 9.95 -17.35
N ASN A 48 -4.77 9.19 -16.53
CA ASN A 48 -6.14 9.52 -16.13
C ASN A 48 -6.33 9.38 -14.61
N PRO A 49 -6.21 10.47 -13.83
CA PRO A 49 -6.32 10.43 -12.37
C PRO A 49 -7.62 9.81 -11.82
N GLU A 50 -8.72 9.81 -12.57
CA GLU A 50 -9.97 9.14 -12.15
C GLU A 50 -9.75 7.64 -11.92
N ARG A 51 -8.81 7.01 -12.63
CA ARG A 51 -8.48 5.59 -12.47
C ARG A 51 -7.85 5.27 -11.11
N PHE A 52 -7.28 6.25 -10.40
CA PHE A 52 -6.84 6.02 -9.02
C PHE A 52 -8.02 5.77 -8.09
N ASN A 53 -9.17 6.44 -8.31
CA ASN A 53 -10.39 6.16 -7.53
C ASN A 53 -10.92 4.77 -7.85
N GLU A 54 -10.97 4.39 -9.13
CA GLU A 54 -11.37 3.03 -9.52
C GLU A 54 -10.42 1.96 -8.96
N ALA A 55 -9.11 2.26 -8.89
CA ALA A 55 -8.14 1.38 -8.26
C ALA A 55 -8.43 1.20 -6.76
N MET A 56 -8.74 2.29 -6.04
CA MET A 56 -9.15 2.24 -4.63
C MET A 56 -10.43 1.43 -4.43
N GLU A 57 -11.41 1.55 -5.32
CA GLU A 57 -12.62 0.73 -5.30
C GLU A 57 -12.28 -0.75 -5.49
N ALA A 58 -11.42 -1.09 -6.44
CA ALA A 58 -11.00 -2.48 -6.68
C ALA A 58 -10.26 -3.07 -5.47
N TYR A 59 -9.35 -2.32 -4.85
CA TYR A 59 -8.70 -2.75 -3.60
C TYR A 59 -9.70 -2.88 -2.46
N SER A 60 -10.64 -1.95 -2.32
CA SER A 60 -11.72 -2.05 -1.31
C SER A 60 -12.56 -3.32 -1.50
N LYS A 61 -12.85 -3.70 -2.74
CA LYS A 61 -13.54 -4.95 -3.07
C LYS A 61 -12.70 -6.18 -2.73
N MET A 62 -11.39 -6.15 -2.96
CA MET A 62 -10.45 -7.19 -2.51
C MET A 62 -10.47 -7.32 -0.98
N LEU A 63 -10.41 -6.21 -0.25
CA LEU A 63 -10.39 -6.20 1.22
C LEU A 63 -11.70 -6.70 1.85
N ALA A 64 -12.83 -6.58 1.14
CA ALA A 64 -14.12 -7.10 1.59
C ALA A 64 -14.29 -8.62 1.39
N ARG A 65 -13.32 -9.29 0.77
CA ARG A 65 -13.38 -10.74 0.52
C ARG A 65 -13.15 -11.53 1.80
N ARG A 66 -13.90 -12.63 1.97
CA ARG A 66 -13.83 -13.48 3.18
C ARG A 66 -12.53 -14.29 3.26
N ASP A 67 -11.93 -14.56 2.11
CA ASP A 67 -10.69 -15.31 1.93
C ASP A 67 -9.44 -14.40 1.97
N ILE A 68 -9.58 -13.12 2.34
CA ILE A 68 -8.44 -12.20 2.44
C ILE A 68 -7.47 -12.62 3.56
N THR A 69 -6.19 -12.76 3.22
CA THR A 69 -5.15 -13.03 4.22
C THR A 69 -4.69 -11.73 4.90
N PRO A 70 -4.18 -11.78 6.14
CA PRO A 70 -3.66 -10.58 6.80
C PRO A 70 -2.60 -9.83 5.98
N THR A 71 -1.69 -10.56 5.33
CA THR A 71 -0.66 -9.98 4.46
C THR A 71 -1.28 -9.28 3.23
N ALA A 72 -2.25 -9.92 2.58
CA ALA A 72 -2.95 -9.31 1.44
C ALA A 72 -3.80 -8.10 1.86
N ALA A 73 -4.34 -8.11 3.09
CA ALA A 73 -5.06 -6.97 3.64
C ALA A 73 -4.14 -5.75 3.81
N LEU A 74 -2.97 -5.91 4.45
CA LEU A 74 -2.00 -4.81 4.58
C LEU A 74 -1.48 -4.33 3.22
N GLN A 75 -1.30 -5.25 2.27
CA GLN A 75 -0.94 -4.90 0.89
C GLN A 75 -2.02 -4.02 0.23
N GLY A 76 -3.29 -4.41 0.35
CA GLY A 76 -4.42 -3.65 -0.21
C GLY A 76 -4.53 -2.25 0.38
N GLU A 77 -4.46 -2.12 1.70
CA GLU A 77 -4.50 -0.83 2.41
C GLU A 77 -3.28 0.05 2.04
N PHE A 78 -2.08 -0.53 1.92
CA PHE A 78 -0.92 0.21 1.40
C PHE A 78 -1.16 0.75 -0.02
N LYS A 79 -1.76 -0.06 -0.91
CA LYS A 79 -2.06 0.35 -2.28
C LYS A 79 -3.14 1.42 -2.34
N ILE A 80 -4.15 1.40 -1.45
CA ILE A 80 -5.12 2.50 -1.31
C ILE A 80 -4.42 3.80 -0.89
N GLY A 81 -3.50 3.73 0.10
CA GLY A 81 -2.67 4.88 0.47
C GLY A 81 -1.89 5.45 -0.73
N ARG A 82 -1.36 4.59 -1.61
CA ARG A 82 -0.65 5.03 -2.82
C ARG A 82 -1.58 5.74 -3.82
N CYS A 83 -2.83 5.33 -3.92
CA CYS A 83 -3.81 6.06 -4.73
C CYS A 83 -4.06 7.47 -4.18
N LEU A 84 -4.23 7.61 -2.86
CA LEU A 84 -4.41 8.91 -2.20
C LEU A 84 -3.21 9.84 -2.44
N GLU A 85 -1.97 9.32 -2.37
CA GLU A 85 -0.77 10.08 -2.75
C GLU A 85 -0.84 10.60 -4.18
N LYS A 86 -1.22 9.73 -5.13
CA LYS A 86 -1.28 10.07 -6.55
C LYS A 86 -2.39 11.08 -6.86
N LEU A 87 -3.46 11.06 -6.09
CA LEU A 87 -4.53 12.06 -6.10
C LEU A 87 -4.15 13.37 -5.38
N LYS A 88 -2.91 13.49 -4.89
CA LYS A 88 -2.39 14.65 -4.14
C LYS A 88 -3.14 14.90 -2.81
N GLN A 89 -3.77 13.87 -2.26
CA GLN A 89 -4.46 13.90 -0.97
C GLN A 89 -3.48 13.48 0.14
N ALA A 90 -2.47 14.31 0.40
CA ALA A 90 -1.35 13.95 1.27
C ALA A 90 -1.76 13.65 2.72
N ASP A 91 -2.71 14.41 3.28
CA ASP A 91 -3.18 14.19 4.66
C ASP A 91 -3.94 12.87 4.78
N ASP A 92 -4.85 12.61 3.86
CA ASP A 92 -5.59 11.34 3.80
C ASP A 92 -4.63 10.15 3.60
N ALA A 93 -3.60 10.29 2.76
CA ALA A 93 -2.60 9.25 2.55
C ALA A 93 -1.80 8.95 3.84
N ILE A 94 -1.33 9.99 4.54
CA ILE A 94 -0.60 9.85 5.82
C ILE A 94 -1.47 9.12 6.84
N ASP A 95 -2.72 9.58 7.02
CA ASP A 95 -3.66 9.00 7.98
C ASP A 95 -3.99 7.55 7.61
N HIS A 96 -4.16 7.26 6.33
CA HIS A 96 -4.45 5.92 5.85
C HIS A 96 -3.27 4.96 6.08
N TYR A 97 -2.04 5.34 5.70
CA TYR A 97 -0.85 4.54 5.98
C TYR A 97 -0.70 4.24 7.46
N TYR A 98 -0.89 5.26 8.30
CA TYR A 98 -0.71 5.09 9.73
C TYR A 98 -1.80 4.20 10.34
N THR A 99 -3.07 4.50 10.07
CA THR A 99 -4.20 3.85 10.74
C THR A 99 -4.57 2.50 10.16
N LYS A 100 -4.31 2.25 8.87
CA LYS A 100 -4.69 1.02 8.15
C LYS A 100 -3.55 0.06 7.90
N VAL A 101 -2.29 0.52 7.97
CA VAL A 101 -1.13 -0.36 7.78
C VAL A 101 -0.23 -0.42 9.02
N VAL A 102 0.25 0.72 9.50
CA VAL A 102 1.21 0.78 10.62
C VAL A 102 0.61 0.24 11.91
N LEU A 103 -0.52 0.79 12.37
CA LEU A 103 -1.13 0.35 13.62
C LEU A 103 -1.60 -1.12 13.58
N PRO A 104 -2.26 -1.62 12.51
CA PRO A 104 -2.62 -3.03 12.43
C PRO A 104 -1.42 -3.97 12.42
N PHE A 105 -0.33 -3.62 11.72
CA PHE A 105 0.90 -4.42 11.75
C PHE A 105 1.49 -4.52 13.16
N GLU A 106 1.62 -3.40 13.87
CA GLU A 106 2.16 -3.38 15.23
C GLU A 106 1.31 -4.22 16.20
N ARG A 107 -0.01 -4.25 15.99
CA ARG A 107 -0.93 -5.08 16.79
C ARG A 107 -0.82 -6.57 16.49
N SER A 108 -0.31 -6.94 15.32
CA SER A 108 -0.07 -8.34 14.90
C SER A 108 1.30 -8.89 15.31
N GLN A 109 2.06 -8.17 16.15
CA GLN A 109 3.36 -8.66 16.62
C GLN A 109 3.20 -10.00 17.36
N GLY A 110 3.99 -10.99 16.93
CA GLY A 110 3.96 -12.36 17.46
C GLY A 110 3.15 -13.35 16.62
N ASP A 111 2.40 -12.88 15.62
CA ASP A 111 1.64 -13.75 14.71
C ASP A 111 2.54 -14.36 13.61
N GLN A 112 2.17 -15.55 13.12
CA GLN A 112 2.92 -16.28 12.08
C GLN A 112 3.12 -15.47 10.78
N PHE A 113 2.17 -14.58 10.44
CA PHE A 113 2.19 -13.78 9.21
C PHE A 113 2.94 -12.44 9.35
N HIS A 114 3.48 -12.15 10.53
CA HIS A 114 4.16 -10.90 10.83
C HIS A 114 5.34 -10.63 9.87
N ASN A 115 6.10 -11.66 9.52
CA ASN A 115 7.28 -11.48 8.65
C ASN A 115 6.90 -11.16 7.21
N ASP A 116 5.87 -11.81 6.65
CA ASP A 116 5.43 -11.60 5.27
C ASP A 116 4.81 -10.21 5.09
N ALA A 117 4.16 -9.70 6.14
CA ALA A 117 3.48 -8.42 6.12
C ALA A 117 4.42 -7.22 6.40
N ALA A 118 5.63 -7.48 6.92
CA ALA A 118 6.60 -6.48 7.33
C ALA A 118 7.03 -5.53 6.20
N VAL A 119 7.06 -6.02 4.95
CA VAL A 119 7.37 -5.19 3.78
C VAL A 119 6.33 -4.08 3.56
N TRP A 120 5.05 -4.35 3.81
CA TRP A 120 3.97 -3.37 3.63
C TRP A 120 3.99 -2.34 4.75
N PHE A 121 4.27 -2.77 5.98
CA PHE A 121 4.53 -1.87 7.11
C PHE A 121 5.69 -0.90 6.83
N ALA A 122 6.86 -1.42 6.45
CA ALA A 122 8.03 -0.58 6.18
C ALA A 122 7.77 0.42 5.06
N ARG A 123 7.14 -0.02 3.95
CA ARG A 123 6.77 0.84 2.83
C ARG A 123 5.76 1.93 3.24
N ALA A 124 4.71 1.57 3.98
CA ALA A 124 3.74 2.55 4.47
C ALA A 124 4.37 3.58 5.40
N ALA A 125 5.21 3.13 6.33
CA ALA A 125 5.91 4.00 7.26
C ALA A 125 6.87 4.98 6.54
N PHE A 126 7.61 4.51 5.52
CA PHE A 126 8.49 5.36 4.73
C PHE A 126 7.73 6.36 3.87
N ASN A 127 6.67 5.92 3.20
CA ASN A 127 5.82 6.80 2.40
C ASN A 127 5.17 7.90 3.27
N ALA A 128 4.59 7.55 4.40
CA ALA A 128 4.04 8.51 5.34
C ALA A 128 5.12 9.46 5.91
N ALA A 129 6.32 8.93 6.24
CA ALA A 129 7.42 9.76 6.70
C ALA A 129 7.87 10.77 5.63
N ASP A 130 7.98 10.36 4.36
CA ASP A 130 8.38 11.23 3.27
C ASP A 130 7.35 12.36 3.05
N LEU A 131 6.05 12.05 3.08
CA LEU A 131 4.98 13.05 3.01
C LEU A 131 5.01 14.01 4.20
N LEU A 132 5.25 13.51 5.42
CA LEU A 132 5.38 14.34 6.62
C LEU A 132 6.58 15.28 6.53
N VAL A 133 7.71 14.83 5.98
CA VAL A 133 8.87 15.69 5.71
C VAL A 133 8.54 16.77 4.69
N GLN A 134 7.86 16.43 3.59
CA GLN A 134 7.43 17.41 2.59
C GLN A 134 6.50 18.48 3.20
N LYS A 135 5.70 18.12 4.19
CA LYS A 135 4.84 19.04 4.96
C LYS A 135 5.56 19.77 6.10
N GLY A 136 6.86 19.58 6.27
CA GLY A 136 7.66 20.18 7.36
C GLY A 136 7.44 19.53 8.74
N ASN A 137 6.66 18.46 8.84
CA ASN A 137 6.42 17.74 10.09
C ASN A 137 7.49 16.66 10.36
N HIS A 138 8.73 17.13 10.51
CA HIS A 138 9.90 16.25 10.70
C HIS A 138 9.81 15.45 12.01
N ALA A 139 9.16 16.00 13.05
CA ALA A 139 8.98 15.31 14.31
C ALA A 139 8.11 14.04 14.16
N ALA A 140 7.03 14.11 13.38
CA ALA A 140 6.20 12.93 13.11
C ALA A 140 6.92 11.92 12.21
N ALA A 141 7.65 12.38 11.19
CA ALA A 141 8.46 11.52 10.34
C ALA A 141 9.50 10.72 11.16
N THR A 142 10.21 11.39 12.07
CA THR A 142 11.15 10.76 13.00
C THR A 142 10.50 9.67 13.84
N ARG A 143 9.28 9.88 14.36
CA ARG A 143 8.55 8.87 15.12
C ARG A 143 8.24 7.63 14.28
N LEU A 144 7.80 7.81 13.03
CA LEU A 144 7.54 6.68 12.13
C LEU A 144 8.81 5.89 11.79
N LEU A 145 9.92 6.57 11.50
CA LEU A 145 11.19 5.90 11.22
C LEU A 145 11.69 5.11 12.43
N ARG A 146 11.54 5.64 13.65
CA ARG A 146 11.86 4.90 14.89
C ARG A 146 11.02 3.64 15.06
N ARG A 147 9.71 3.69 14.78
CA ARG A 147 8.85 2.49 14.80
C ARG A 147 9.37 1.39 13.88
N VAL A 148 9.85 1.72 12.67
CA VAL A 148 10.46 0.74 11.76
C VAL A 148 11.76 0.16 12.34
N ILE A 149 12.56 0.97 13.02
CA ILE A 149 13.81 0.52 13.66
C ILE A 149 13.54 -0.42 14.82
N ASP A 150 12.52 -0.11 15.62
CA ASP A 150 12.15 -0.83 16.85
C ASP A 150 11.44 -2.15 16.54
N ALA A 151 10.68 -2.21 15.44
CA ALA A 151 10.02 -3.43 14.97
C ALA A 151 11.01 -4.49 14.41
N ASP A 152 12.28 -4.14 14.22
CA ASP A 152 13.33 -5.02 13.68
C ASP A 152 12.99 -5.73 12.36
N VAL A 153 12.28 -5.01 11.48
CA VAL A 153 11.80 -5.51 10.19
C VAL A 153 12.79 -5.26 9.04
N PRO A 154 12.62 -5.93 7.88
CA PRO A 154 13.25 -5.52 6.63
C PRO A 154 13.00 -4.03 6.36
N GLY A 155 14.09 -3.24 6.26
CA GLY A 155 14.03 -1.78 6.15
C GLY A 155 14.63 -1.03 7.35
N ARG A 156 14.91 -1.70 8.48
CA ARG A 156 15.57 -1.09 9.65
C ARG A 156 16.82 -0.27 9.32
N SER A 157 17.71 -0.81 8.49
CA SER A 157 18.96 -0.12 8.10
C SER A 157 18.68 1.15 7.29
N GLU A 158 17.71 1.10 6.39
CA GLU A 158 17.27 2.27 5.62
C GLU A 158 16.60 3.32 6.52
N ALA A 159 15.75 2.88 7.46
CA ALA A 159 15.09 3.75 8.43
C ALA A 159 16.12 4.53 9.27
N ARG A 160 17.21 3.87 9.70
CA ARG A 160 18.33 4.52 10.40
C ARG A 160 19.01 5.58 9.55
N GLN A 161 19.28 5.29 8.28
CA GLN A 161 19.92 6.25 7.37
C GLN A 161 19.01 7.45 7.08
N ARG A 162 17.70 7.23 6.92
CA ARG A 162 16.71 8.32 6.75
C ARG A 162 16.64 9.18 8.01
N LEU A 163 16.60 8.56 9.19
CA LEU A 163 16.55 9.27 10.47
C LEU A 163 17.79 10.14 10.71
N GLN A 164 18.99 9.59 10.47
CA GLN A 164 20.24 10.35 10.60
C GLN A 164 20.27 11.58 9.67
N ARG A 165 19.81 11.42 8.43
CA ARG A 165 19.72 12.54 7.47
C ARG A 165 18.77 13.63 7.97
N LEU A 166 17.60 13.26 8.52
CA LEU A 166 16.66 14.23 9.08
C LEU A 166 17.24 14.98 10.27
N GLU A 167 17.92 14.29 11.18
CA GLU A 167 18.54 14.92 12.35
C GLU A 167 19.67 15.88 11.97
N GLN A 168 20.40 15.63 10.88
CA GLN A 168 21.44 16.53 10.37
C GLN A 168 20.85 17.82 9.78
N LEU A 169 19.71 17.73 9.07
CA LEU A 169 19.03 18.88 8.47
C LEU A 169 18.38 19.83 9.51
N GLN A 170 18.29 19.40 10.77
CA GLN A 170 17.69 20.16 11.86
C GLN A 170 18.70 20.83 12.79
N ARG A 171 20.00 20.65 12.55
CA ARG A 171 21.09 21.32 13.26
C ARG A 171 21.49 22.61 12.55
#